data_AF-A0A914FQD6-F1
#
_entry.id   AF-A0A914FQD6-F1
#
_cell.length_a   1.000
_cell.length_b   1.000
_cell.length_c   1.000
_cell.angle_alpha   90.00
_cell.angle_beta   90.00
_cell.angle_gamma   90.00
#
_symmetry.space_group_name_H-M   'P 1'
#
loop_
_entity.id
_entity.type
_entity.pdbx_description
1 polymer ?
#
loop_
_entity_poly.entity_id
_entity_poly.type
_entity_poly.pdbx_seq_one_letter_code
_entity_poly.pdbx_strand_id
1 'polypeptide(L)'
;MTFIVITSKSLNCIITMASTLYICTESGDDTTGDGTQEKPLKSLFKAMLISGSAEGDFRVSTVKEEQRVWEPAAKSAIKKNIKKFEVEQKKSVKAQDAAKALKEKTDAVMEEAKKIKLVMDTSLPEAAKIKIRDAKENIDKRIKVQGYVHRLRQQGKNLVFLILRDGTGYLQSVLADKLCQSYEAITLNTEATVTLWGIIKKLPEGKSAPGGVELVVDYWELLSNAPAGGIDNVLNEEAGVETLMDNRHLVIRGENASRILRIRAAVTQSFRAYFLSKKYTEVFPPTLVQTQVEGGSTLFGLD
;
A
#
# COMPACT_ATOMS: atom_id res chain seq x y z
N MET A 1 4.67 -6.68 11.19
CA MET A 1 5.04 -7.85 10.37
C MET A 1 5.37 -7.33 8.98
N THR A 2 6.61 -6.91 8.80
CA THR A 2 7.06 -6.20 7.60
C THR A 2 7.40 -7.24 6.52
N PHE A 3 6.53 -7.37 5.52
CA PHE A 3 6.84 -8.13 4.31
C PHE A 3 7.88 -7.34 3.51
N ILE A 4 9.15 -7.68 3.68
CA ILE A 4 10.21 -7.23 2.78
C ILE A 4 9.97 -7.91 1.44
N VAL A 5 9.42 -7.15 0.49
CA VAL A 5 9.43 -7.50 -0.93
C VAL A 5 10.89 -7.41 -1.39
N ILE A 6 11.60 -8.52 -1.29
CA ILE A 6 12.90 -8.67 -1.94
C ILE A 6 12.61 -8.69 -3.44
N THR A 7 12.85 -7.54 -4.08
CA THR A 7 12.79 -7.39 -5.52
C THR A 7 13.75 -8.40 -6.16
N SER A 8 13.22 -9.24 -7.04
CA SER A 8 13.90 -10.37 -7.70
C SER A 8 14.94 -9.95 -8.74
N LYS A 9 15.60 -8.79 -8.57
CA LYS A 9 16.53 -8.20 -9.55
C LYS A 9 17.98 -8.09 -9.07
N SER A 10 18.29 -8.46 -7.82
CA SER A 10 19.68 -8.48 -7.32
C SER A 10 20.23 -9.87 -7.00
N LEU A 11 19.45 -10.95 -7.20
CA LEU A 11 19.87 -12.34 -6.96
C LEU A 11 20.23 -13.14 -8.23
N ASN A 12 20.42 -12.45 -9.37
CA ASN A 12 20.90 -13.08 -10.60
C ASN A 12 22.35 -12.66 -10.90
N CYS A 13 23.24 -12.79 -9.91
CA CYS A 13 24.67 -12.62 -10.11
C CYS A 13 25.40 -13.89 -9.67
N ILE A 14 25.77 -14.68 -10.68
CA ILE A 14 26.85 -15.67 -10.68
C ILE A 14 26.60 -16.93 -9.85
N ILE A 15 25.93 -17.90 -10.48
CA ILE A 15 26.21 -19.33 -10.25
C ILE A 15 27.59 -19.60 -10.86
N THR A 16 28.66 -19.48 -10.07
CA THR A 16 29.97 -20.08 -10.39
C THR A 16 30.17 -21.27 -9.49
N MET A 17 30.36 -22.43 -10.13
CA MET A 17 30.85 -23.62 -9.47
C MET A 17 32.24 -23.36 -8.86
N ALA A 18 32.44 -23.88 -7.64
CA ALA A 18 33.71 -24.02 -6.93
C ALA A 18 34.48 -22.71 -6.60
N SER A 19 33.89 -21.83 -5.79
CA SER A 19 34.67 -20.86 -5.00
C SER A 19 34.91 -21.40 -3.59
N THR A 20 36.18 -21.48 -3.18
CA THR A 20 36.53 -21.74 -1.77
C THR A 20 36.00 -20.59 -0.92
N LEU A 21 35.18 -20.90 0.10
CA LEU A 21 34.60 -19.90 0.99
C LEU A 21 35.35 -19.86 2.33
N TYR A 22 35.78 -18.66 2.72
CA TYR A 22 36.60 -18.42 3.89
C TYR A 22 35.73 -17.91 5.06
N ILE A 23 35.93 -18.51 6.25
CA ILE A 23 35.12 -18.28 7.44
C ILE A 23 36.02 -17.88 8.61
N CYS A 24 35.80 -16.70 9.16
CA CYS A 24 36.50 -16.19 10.34
C CYS A 24 35.51 -15.91 11.46
N THR A 25 35.55 -16.69 12.53
CA THR A 25 34.63 -16.53 13.67
C THR A 25 34.84 -15.25 14.45
N GLU A 26 36.05 -14.68 14.40
CA GLU A 26 36.45 -13.50 15.17
C GLU A 26 36.20 -12.18 14.41
N SER A 27 36.57 -12.13 13.13
CA SER A 27 36.53 -10.89 12.32
C SER A 27 35.61 -10.97 11.09
N GLY A 28 34.87 -12.07 10.90
CA GLY A 28 33.96 -12.23 9.76
C GLY A 28 32.59 -11.59 9.98
N ASP A 29 31.87 -11.36 8.89
CA ASP A 29 30.51 -10.80 8.88
C ASP A 29 29.59 -11.60 7.95
N ASP A 30 28.46 -12.09 8.47
CA ASP A 30 27.45 -12.86 7.72
C ASP A 30 26.45 -11.99 6.95
N THR A 31 26.47 -10.67 7.17
CA THR A 31 25.59 -9.70 6.52
C THR A 31 26.27 -9.02 5.33
N THR A 32 27.54 -8.66 5.46
CA THR A 32 28.30 -7.93 4.43
C THR A 32 29.47 -8.71 3.81
N GLY A 33 29.85 -9.85 4.40
CA GLY A 33 30.92 -10.70 3.88
C GLY A 33 30.53 -11.41 2.58
N ASP A 34 31.47 -11.45 1.63
CA ASP A 34 31.31 -12.14 0.35
C ASP A 34 31.93 -13.55 0.35
N GLY A 35 32.62 -13.92 1.44
CA GLY A 35 33.24 -15.24 1.60
C GLY A 35 34.62 -15.37 0.98
N THR A 36 35.23 -14.27 0.55
CA THR A 36 36.65 -14.19 0.15
C THR A 36 37.57 -14.11 1.39
N GLN A 37 38.89 -14.23 1.19
CA GLN A 37 39.86 -14.06 2.28
C GLN A 37 39.87 -12.62 2.86
N GLU A 38 39.55 -11.63 2.03
CA GLU A 38 39.52 -10.21 2.42
C GLU A 38 38.25 -9.87 3.21
N LYS A 39 37.12 -10.49 2.87
CA LYS A 39 35.82 -10.32 3.55
C LYS A 39 35.21 -11.68 3.93
N PRO A 40 35.81 -12.37 4.90
CA PRO A 40 35.37 -13.71 5.29
C PRO A 40 33.99 -13.68 5.97
N LEU A 41 33.26 -14.78 5.82
CA LEU A 41 31.98 -14.99 6.50
C LEU A 41 32.22 -15.28 7.98
N LYS A 42 31.23 -15.00 8.84
CA LYS A 42 31.31 -15.30 10.27
C LYS A 42 30.95 -16.74 10.58
N SER A 43 30.03 -17.34 9.82
CA SER A 43 29.52 -18.69 10.07
C SER A 43 29.57 -19.62 8.86
N LEU A 44 29.91 -20.89 9.15
CA LEU A 44 29.87 -21.99 8.17
C LEU A 44 28.46 -22.21 7.60
N PHE A 45 27.42 -21.92 8.38
CA PHE A 45 26.03 -22.02 7.93
C PHE A 45 25.71 -21.00 6.82
N LYS A 46 26.19 -19.76 6.94
CA LYS A 46 26.02 -18.74 5.90
C LYS A 46 26.77 -19.11 4.62
N ALA A 47 27.97 -19.69 4.76
CA ALA A 47 28.73 -20.20 3.62
C ALA A 47 27.98 -21.31 2.86
N MET A 48 27.35 -22.26 3.58
CA MET A 48 26.51 -23.30 2.98
C MET A 48 25.27 -22.75 2.27
N LEU A 49 24.67 -21.67 2.80
CA LEU A 49 23.53 -20.99 2.15
C LEU A 49 23.93 -20.29 0.86
N ILE A 50 25.11 -19.66 0.82
CA ILE A 50 25.63 -18.97 -0.37
C ILE A 50 26.04 -19.97 -1.45
N SER A 51 26.73 -21.05 -1.08
CA SER A 51 27.14 -22.09 -2.03
C SER A 51 25.97 -22.95 -2.54
N GLY A 52 24.84 -22.94 -1.83
CA GLY A 52 23.71 -23.82 -2.10
C GLY A 52 24.01 -25.32 -1.86
N SER A 53 25.17 -25.65 -1.28
CA SER A 53 25.63 -27.02 -1.06
C SER A 53 26.29 -27.22 0.30
N ALA A 54 26.03 -28.37 0.90
CA ALA A 54 26.67 -28.83 2.12
C ALA A 54 28.12 -29.33 1.91
N GLU A 55 28.52 -29.58 0.66
CA GLU A 55 29.79 -30.21 0.28
C GLU A 55 30.77 -29.25 -0.41
N GLY A 56 30.68 -27.94 -0.12
CA GLY A 56 31.62 -26.93 -0.62
C GLY A 56 33.00 -26.97 0.04
N ASP A 57 34.00 -26.36 -0.61
CA ASP A 57 35.33 -26.13 0.00
C ASP A 57 35.26 -24.96 0.98
N PHE A 58 35.04 -25.27 2.26
CA PHE A 58 34.93 -24.29 3.34
C PHE A 58 36.20 -24.26 4.18
N ARG A 59 36.86 -23.10 4.28
CA ARG A 59 38.07 -22.92 5.08
C ARG A 59 37.83 -22.01 6.27
N VAL A 60 38.24 -22.45 7.46
CA VAL A 60 38.05 -21.73 8.72
C VAL A 60 39.41 -21.20 9.20
N SER A 61 39.45 -19.95 9.63
CA SER A 61 40.68 -19.34 10.16
C SER A 61 41.02 -19.90 11.55
N THR A 62 42.27 -20.32 11.74
CA THR A 62 42.87 -20.66 13.04
C THR A 62 44.16 -19.86 13.23
N VAL A 63 44.41 -19.34 14.43
CA VAL A 63 45.67 -18.65 14.75
C VAL A 63 46.67 -19.67 15.28
N LYS A 64 47.79 -19.84 14.60
CA LYS A 64 48.94 -20.66 15.03
C LYS A 64 50.20 -19.80 14.95
N GLU A 65 50.99 -19.75 16.02
CA GLU A 65 52.26 -19.00 16.04
C GLU A 65 52.13 -17.55 15.52
N GLU A 66 51.08 -16.83 15.97
CA GLU A 66 50.76 -15.44 15.57
C GLU A 66 50.42 -15.21 14.07
N GLN A 67 50.32 -16.28 13.26
CA GLN A 67 49.88 -16.22 11.87
C GLN A 67 48.50 -16.86 11.67
N ARG A 68 47.67 -16.22 10.84
CA ARG A 68 46.33 -16.72 10.49
C ARG A 68 46.45 -17.78 9.38
N VAL A 69 46.10 -19.02 9.72
CA VAL A 69 46.09 -20.16 8.79
C VAL A 69 44.65 -20.56 8.47
N TRP A 70 44.39 -20.94 7.23
CA TRP A 70 43.07 -21.35 6.75
C TRP A 70 42.99 -22.86 6.59
N GLU A 71 42.26 -23.53 7.47
CA GLU A 71 42.15 -24.99 7.49
C GLU A 71 40.77 -25.47 7.02
N PRO A 72 40.65 -26.66 6.42
CA PRO A 72 39.34 -27.22 6.07
C PRO A 72 38.41 -27.32 7.28
N ALA A 73 37.14 -26.98 7.09
CA ALA A 73 36.14 -27.06 8.15
C ALA A 73 36.06 -28.49 8.74
N ALA A 74 36.04 -28.59 10.08
CA ALA A 74 35.99 -29.87 10.76
C ALA A 74 34.72 -30.68 10.42
N LYS A 75 34.85 -32.00 10.22
CA LYS A 75 33.73 -32.90 9.87
C LYS A 75 32.56 -32.84 10.87
N SER A 76 32.83 -32.63 12.16
CA SER A 76 31.81 -32.47 13.21
C SER A 76 31.03 -31.15 13.09
N ALA A 77 31.71 -30.05 12.73
CA ALA A 77 31.11 -28.75 12.50
C ALA A 77 30.26 -28.73 11.22
N ILE A 78 30.73 -29.40 10.16
CA ILE A 78 29.96 -29.61 8.93
C ILE A 78 28.68 -30.38 9.25
N LYS A 79 28.76 -31.56 9.91
CA LYS A 79 27.59 -32.38 10.26
C LYS A 79 26.54 -31.65 11.12
N LYS A 80 26.96 -30.75 12.02
CA LYS A 80 26.05 -29.94 12.84
C LYS A 80 25.32 -28.88 12.02
N ASN A 81 25.99 -28.26 11.05
CA ASN A 81 25.40 -27.23 10.19
C ASN A 81 24.60 -27.82 9.01
N ILE A 82 24.92 -29.03 8.54
CA ILE A 82 24.12 -29.78 7.55
C ILE A 82 22.66 -29.90 8.02
N LYS A 83 22.43 -30.34 9.26
CA LYS A 83 21.05 -30.45 9.78
C LYS A 83 20.31 -29.11 9.77
N LYS A 84 20.99 -28.02 10.12
CA LYS A 84 20.41 -26.66 10.08
C LYS A 84 20.11 -26.24 8.64
N PHE A 85 21.01 -26.54 7.71
CA PHE A 85 20.89 -26.24 6.29
C PHE A 85 19.74 -27.00 5.63
N GLU A 86 19.59 -28.29 5.93
CA GLU A 86 18.45 -29.11 5.47
C GLU A 86 17.11 -28.58 5.99
N VAL A 87 17.05 -28.13 7.26
CA VAL A 87 15.83 -27.52 7.81
C VAL A 87 15.50 -26.21 7.08
N GLU A 88 16.48 -25.35 6.82
CA GLU A 88 16.26 -24.09 6.12
C GLU A 88 15.91 -24.31 4.64
N GLN A 89 16.53 -25.28 3.96
CA GLN A 89 16.14 -25.68 2.60
C GLN A 89 14.70 -26.22 2.55
N LYS A 90 14.30 -27.09 3.48
CA LYS A 90 12.91 -27.58 3.53
C LYS A 90 11.92 -26.43 3.77
N LYS A 91 12.30 -25.45 4.58
CA LYS A 91 11.50 -24.24 4.83
C LYS A 91 11.40 -23.35 3.59
N SER A 92 12.50 -23.15 2.86
CA SER A 92 12.51 -22.34 1.64
C SER A 92 11.73 -23.02 0.49
N VAL A 93 11.90 -24.34 0.30
CA VAL A 93 11.12 -25.13 -0.67
C VAL A 93 9.63 -25.09 -0.33
N LYS A 94 9.25 -25.31 0.94
CA LYS A 94 7.85 -25.22 1.37
C LYS A 94 7.27 -23.81 1.14
N ALA A 95 8.05 -22.75 1.36
CA ALA A 95 7.64 -21.38 1.09
C ALA A 95 7.47 -21.11 -0.41
N GLN A 96 8.38 -21.63 -1.25
CA GLN A 96 8.30 -21.54 -2.70
C GLN A 96 7.10 -22.30 -3.26
N ASP A 97 6.85 -23.53 -2.80
CA ASP A 97 5.69 -24.33 -3.19
C ASP A 97 4.37 -23.65 -2.76
N ALA A 98 4.33 -23.09 -1.55
CA ALA A 98 3.18 -22.31 -1.08
C ALA A 98 2.95 -21.06 -1.93
N ALA A 99 4.02 -20.33 -2.29
CA ALA A 99 3.93 -19.15 -3.15
C ALA A 99 3.48 -19.52 -4.57
N LYS A 100 3.99 -20.62 -5.13
CA LYS A 100 3.59 -21.13 -6.44
C LYS A 100 2.12 -21.55 -6.45
N ALA A 101 1.69 -22.33 -5.46
CA ALA A 101 0.29 -22.74 -5.32
C ALA A 101 -0.66 -21.55 -5.10
N LEU A 102 -0.23 -20.52 -4.37
CA LEU A 102 -1.00 -19.28 -4.21
C LEU A 102 -1.12 -18.53 -5.55
N LYS A 103 -0.02 -18.43 -6.30
CA LYS A 103 -0.01 -17.78 -7.61
C LYS A 103 -0.94 -18.50 -8.59
N GLU A 104 -0.83 -19.82 -8.72
CA GLU A 104 -1.71 -20.63 -9.57
C GLU A 104 -3.19 -20.49 -9.19
N LYS A 105 -3.51 -20.49 -7.89
CA LYS A 105 -4.88 -20.23 -7.41
C LYS A 105 -5.37 -18.83 -7.77
N THR A 106 -4.51 -17.83 -7.65
CA THR A 106 -4.84 -16.44 -7.98
C THR A 106 -5.08 -16.29 -9.47
N ASP A 107 -4.20 -16.86 -10.30
CA ASP A 107 -4.32 -16.85 -11.76
C ASP A 107 -5.63 -17.54 -12.20
N ALA A 108 -5.99 -18.68 -11.61
CA ALA A 108 -7.26 -19.36 -11.88
C ALA A 108 -8.48 -18.49 -11.54
N VAL A 109 -8.49 -17.83 -10.38
CA VAL A 109 -9.57 -16.91 -9.99
C VAL A 109 -9.65 -15.73 -10.96
N MET A 110 -8.51 -15.20 -11.41
CA MET A 110 -8.45 -14.09 -12.37
C MET A 110 -9.00 -14.49 -13.74
N GLU A 111 -8.74 -15.71 -14.20
CA GLU A 111 -9.31 -16.23 -15.45
C GLU A 111 -10.82 -16.49 -15.37
N GLU A 112 -11.33 -16.93 -14.21
CA GLU A 112 -12.77 -17.01 -13.98
C GLU A 112 -13.41 -15.62 -13.97
N ALA A 113 -12.78 -14.66 -13.31
CA ALA A 113 -13.28 -13.29 -13.17
C ALA A 113 -13.37 -12.54 -14.51
N LYS A 114 -12.45 -12.81 -15.45
CA LYS A 114 -12.48 -12.26 -16.82
C LYS A 114 -13.71 -12.69 -17.62
N LYS A 115 -14.33 -13.83 -17.27
CA LYS A 115 -15.54 -14.33 -17.93
C LYS A 115 -16.81 -13.60 -17.46
N ILE A 116 -16.75 -12.92 -16.32
CA ILE A 116 -17.90 -12.21 -15.75
C ILE A 116 -17.97 -10.82 -16.39
N LYS A 117 -18.94 -10.62 -17.27
CA LYS A 117 -19.30 -9.31 -17.82
C LYS A 117 -20.51 -8.76 -17.08
N LEU A 118 -20.37 -7.56 -16.53
CA LEU A 118 -21.48 -6.85 -15.90
C LEU A 118 -22.29 -6.18 -17.00
N VAL A 119 -23.60 -6.41 -17.01
CA VAL A 119 -24.55 -5.78 -17.94
C VAL A 119 -25.59 -5.05 -17.11
N MET A 120 -25.86 -3.80 -17.46
CA MET A 120 -26.89 -3.02 -16.80
C MET A 120 -28.27 -3.62 -17.11
N ASP A 121 -29.06 -3.87 -16.07
CA ASP A 121 -30.44 -4.31 -16.23
C ASP A 121 -31.32 -3.13 -16.66
N THR A 122 -31.87 -3.21 -17.87
CA THR A 122 -32.74 -2.20 -18.48
C THR A 122 -34.18 -2.26 -17.99
N SER A 123 -34.56 -3.31 -17.25
CA SER A 123 -35.90 -3.41 -16.64
C SER A 123 -36.04 -2.61 -15.35
N LEU A 124 -34.91 -2.25 -14.73
CA LEU A 124 -34.88 -1.46 -13.50
C LEU A 124 -35.24 0.01 -13.77
N PRO A 125 -35.82 0.73 -12.77
CA PRO A 125 -36.14 2.15 -12.89
C PRO A 125 -34.93 2.99 -13.31
N GLU A 126 -35.16 4.13 -13.97
CA GLU A 126 -34.08 5.06 -14.31
C GLU A 126 -33.40 5.58 -13.03
N ALA A 127 -32.07 5.59 -13.04
CA ALA A 127 -31.29 5.97 -11.87
C ALA A 127 -31.05 7.49 -11.83
N ALA A 128 -31.51 8.14 -10.76
CA ALA A 128 -31.28 9.57 -10.57
C ALA A 128 -29.81 9.87 -10.23
N LYS A 129 -29.17 10.78 -10.96
CA LYS A 129 -27.80 11.20 -10.67
C LYS A 129 -27.78 12.13 -9.45
N ILE A 130 -27.08 11.73 -8.39
CA ILE A 130 -27.00 12.52 -7.14
C ILE A 130 -25.56 12.68 -6.63
N LYS A 131 -25.36 13.58 -5.66
CA LYS A 131 -24.14 13.64 -4.83
C LYS A 131 -24.33 12.85 -3.56
N ILE A 132 -23.23 12.42 -2.93
CA ILE A 132 -23.29 11.60 -1.71
C ILE A 132 -24.03 12.32 -0.57
N ARG A 133 -23.87 13.65 -0.45
CA ARG A 133 -24.59 14.44 0.57
C ARG A 133 -26.12 14.31 0.51
N ASP A 134 -26.67 14.01 -0.67
CA ASP A 134 -28.12 13.94 -0.90
C ASP A 134 -28.65 12.50 -0.76
N ALA A 135 -27.81 11.53 -0.35
CA ALA A 135 -28.17 10.11 -0.28
C ALA A 135 -29.36 9.82 0.66
N LYS A 136 -29.42 10.49 1.81
CA LYS A 136 -30.51 10.31 2.79
C LYS A 136 -31.89 10.68 2.24
N GLU A 137 -31.96 11.66 1.35
CA GLU A 137 -33.21 12.13 0.75
C GLU A 137 -33.70 11.20 -0.39
N ASN A 138 -32.87 10.23 -0.76
CA ASN A 138 -33.11 9.30 -1.86
C ASN A 138 -33.21 7.83 -1.39
N ILE A 139 -33.59 7.61 -0.13
CA ILE A 139 -33.89 6.27 0.39
C ILE A 139 -34.98 5.61 -0.47
N ASP A 140 -34.78 4.31 -0.74
CA ASP A 140 -35.60 3.44 -1.58
C ASP A 140 -35.68 3.84 -3.05
N LYS A 141 -34.87 4.81 -3.50
CA LYS A 141 -34.73 5.17 -4.91
C LYS A 141 -33.46 4.58 -5.50
N ARG A 142 -33.53 4.25 -6.80
CA ARG A 142 -32.35 3.88 -7.58
C ARG A 142 -31.59 5.14 -7.98
N ILE A 143 -30.30 5.17 -7.70
CA ILE A 143 -29.45 6.34 -7.93
C ILE A 143 -28.20 5.98 -8.70
N LYS A 144 -27.60 6.98 -9.34
CA LYS A 144 -26.29 6.94 -9.98
C LYS A 144 -25.35 7.88 -9.22
N VAL A 145 -24.25 7.34 -8.69
CA VAL A 145 -23.25 8.13 -7.96
C VAL A 145 -21.85 7.86 -8.48
N GLN A 146 -21.04 8.91 -8.54
CA GLN A 146 -19.64 8.85 -8.99
C GLN A 146 -18.73 9.28 -7.86
N GLY A 147 -17.62 8.58 -7.67
CA GLY A 147 -16.66 8.93 -6.64
C GLY A 147 -15.43 8.04 -6.64
N TYR A 148 -14.62 8.24 -5.60
CA TYR A 148 -13.39 7.52 -5.33
C TYR A 148 -13.62 6.44 -4.28
N VAL A 149 -13.06 5.26 -4.49
CA VAL A 149 -13.06 4.16 -3.51
C VAL A 149 -12.14 4.54 -2.36
N HIS A 150 -12.71 5.02 -1.25
CA HIS A 150 -11.93 5.46 -0.11
C HIS A 150 -11.44 4.30 0.77
N ARG A 151 -12.31 3.31 0.98
CA ARG A 151 -11.98 2.07 1.68
C ARG A 151 -12.63 0.90 0.96
N LEU A 152 -11.95 -0.24 0.98
CA LEU A 152 -12.41 -1.49 0.38
C LEU A 152 -12.24 -2.60 1.40
N ARG A 153 -13.31 -3.35 1.65
CA ARG A 153 -13.28 -4.52 2.53
C ARG A 153 -14.03 -5.67 1.89
N GLN A 154 -13.33 -6.79 1.69
CA GLN A 154 -13.92 -8.04 1.23
C GLN A 154 -14.36 -8.90 2.42
N GLN A 155 -15.56 -9.47 2.35
CA GLN A 155 -16.10 -10.41 3.33
C GLN A 155 -16.51 -11.71 2.62
N GLY A 156 -15.65 -12.72 2.70
CA GLY A 156 -15.83 -13.96 1.94
C GLY A 156 -15.69 -13.74 0.42
N LYS A 157 -16.23 -14.67 -0.37
CA LYS A 157 -16.11 -14.64 -1.85
C LYS A 157 -17.19 -13.76 -2.53
N ASN A 158 -18.31 -13.52 -1.86
CA ASN A 158 -19.52 -13.00 -2.50
C ASN A 158 -19.95 -11.62 -1.99
N LEU A 159 -19.13 -10.96 -1.19
CA LEU A 159 -19.51 -9.66 -0.62
C LEU A 159 -18.29 -8.74 -0.50
N VAL A 160 -18.41 -7.55 -1.08
CA VAL A 160 -17.43 -6.47 -0.95
C VAL A 160 -18.15 -5.20 -0.49
N PHE A 161 -17.62 -4.59 0.55
CA PHE A 161 -18.04 -3.29 1.05
C PHE A 161 -17.06 -2.23 0.59
N LEU A 162 -17.57 -1.21 -0.10
CA LEU A 162 -16.84 -0.02 -0.49
C LEU A 162 -17.32 1.16 0.33
N ILE A 163 -16.40 2.01 0.77
CA ILE A 163 -16.74 3.37 1.19
C ILE A 163 -16.41 4.29 0.03
N LEU A 164 -17.43 4.84 -0.63
CA LEU A 164 -17.29 5.80 -1.71
C LEU A 164 -17.13 7.22 -1.14
N ARG A 165 -16.28 8.05 -1.76
CA ARG A 165 -16.06 9.46 -1.43
C ARG A 165 -16.14 10.33 -2.68
N ASP A 166 -16.88 11.43 -2.63
CA ASP A 166 -16.98 12.39 -3.74
C ASP A 166 -16.64 13.84 -3.34
N GLY A 167 -16.18 14.03 -2.10
CA GLY A 167 -15.94 15.35 -1.52
C GLY A 167 -17.18 16.00 -0.89
N THR A 168 -18.38 15.47 -1.11
CA THR A 168 -19.60 15.92 -0.39
C THR A 168 -19.89 15.04 0.83
N GLY A 169 -19.47 13.78 0.81
CA GLY A 169 -19.55 12.90 1.97
C GLY A 169 -18.90 11.53 1.72
N TYR A 170 -19.31 10.57 2.54
CA TYR A 170 -18.95 9.16 2.41
C TYR A 170 -20.22 8.32 2.31
N LEU A 171 -20.22 7.31 1.46
CA LEU A 171 -21.36 6.40 1.25
C LEU A 171 -20.88 4.96 1.27
N GLN A 172 -21.40 4.15 2.19
CA GLN A 172 -21.20 2.70 2.14
C GLN A 172 -21.95 2.14 0.94
N SER A 173 -21.27 1.35 0.13
CA SER A 173 -21.80 0.68 -1.05
C SER A 173 -21.48 -0.80 -0.97
N VAL A 174 -22.45 -1.66 -1.29
CA VAL A 174 -22.36 -3.10 -1.14
C VAL A 174 -22.44 -3.75 -2.51
N LEU A 175 -21.40 -4.50 -2.87
CA LEU A 175 -21.33 -5.30 -4.09
C LEU A 175 -21.44 -6.77 -3.69
N ALA A 176 -22.42 -7.48 -4.27
CA ALA A 176 -22.70 -8.88 -3.99
C ALA A 176 -22.51 -9.77 -5.23
N ASP A 177 -22.17 -11.03 -4.99
CA ASP A 177 -22.09 -12.09 -5.99
C ASP A 177 -21.27 -11.69 -7.23
N LYS A 178 -21.89 -11.68 -8.42
CA LYS A 178 -21.23 -11.37 -9.69
C LYS A 178 -20.59 -9.98 -9.69
N LEU A 179 -21.17 -9.02 -8.98
CA LEU A 179 -20.68 -7.63 -8.95
C LEU A 179 -19.33 -7.52 -8.26
N CYS A 180 -19.00 -8.41 -7.32
CA CYS A 180 -17.71 -8.42 -6.63
C CYS A 180 -16.75 -9.52 -7.11
N GLN A 181 -17.15 -10.32 -8.09
CA GLN A 181 -16.35 -11.42 -8.65
C GLN A 181 -15.78 -11.10 -10.04
N SER A 182 -16.21 -10.01 -10.66
CA SER A 182 -15.68 -9.54 -11.94
C SER A 182 -14.19 -9.21 -11.84
N TYR A 183 -13.48 -9.28 -12.97
CA TYR A 183 -12.05 -8.93 -13.01
C TYR A 183 -11.78 -7.53 -12.45
N GLU A 184 -12.63 -6.56 -12.77
CA GLU A 184 -12.55 -5.20 -12.27
C GLU A 184 -12.73 -5.13 -10.74
N ALA A 185 -13.62 -5.93 -10.16
CA ALA A 185 -13.82 -5.95 -8.70
C ALA A 185 -12.62 -6.53 -7.96
N ILE A 186 -12.03 -7.63 -8.47
CA ILE A 186 -10.92 -8.32 -7.81
C ILE A 186 -9.63 -7.50 -7.89
N THR A 187 -9.47 -6.70 -8.95
CA THR A 187 -8.31 -5.82 -9.15
C THR A 187 -8.51 -4.39 -8.65
N LEU A 188 -9.66 -4.11 -8.02
CA LEU A 188 -10.02 -2.77 -7.58
C LEU A 188 -9.12 -2.31 -6.43
N ASN A 189 -8.46 -1.17 -6.61
CA ASN A 189 -7.61 -0.56 -5.57
C ASN A 189 -8.31 0.63 -4.91
N THR A 190 -7.88 0.99 -3.70
CA THR A 190 -8.29 2.26 -3.06
C THR A 190 -7.81 3.45 -3.91
N GLU A 191 -8.58 4.54 -3.90
CA GLU A 191 -8.50 5.70 -4.79
C GLU A 191 -8.90 5.46 -6.26
N ALA A 192 -9.37 4.26 -6.62
CA ALA A 192 -10.00 4.03 -7.91
C ALA A 192 -11.26 4.90 -8.09
N THR A 193 -11.50 5.35 -9.31
CA THR A 193 -12.68 6.14 -9.69
C THR A 193 -13.74 5.23 -10.28
N VAL A 194 -14.93 5.23 -9.69
CA VAL A 194 -16.03 4.34 -10.07
C VAL A 194 -17.33 5.10 -10.24
N THR A 195 -18.22 4.54 -11.05
CA THR A 195 -19.64 4.91 -11.10
C THR A 195 -20.46 3.75 -10.58
N LEU A 196 -21.33 4.00 -9.59
CA LEU A 196 -22.19 3.00 -8.99
C LEU A 196 -23.66 3.32 -9.28
N TRP A 197 -24.43 2.28 -9.58
CA TRP A 197 -25.87 2.27 -9.67
C TRP A 197 -26.43 1.31 -8.63
N GLY A 198 -27.47 1.74 -7.92
CA GLY A 198 -28.03 0.95 -6.85
C GLY A 198 -29.19 1.62 -6.17
N ILE A 199 -29.80 0.90 -5.25
CA ILE A 199 -30.89 1.40 -4.41
C ILE A 199 -30.32 1.82 -3.06
N ILE A 200 -30.63 3.04 -2.62
CA ILE A 200 -30.30 3.46 -1.26
C ILE A 200 -31.23 2.75 -0.28
N LYS A 201 -30.67 2.09 0.72
CA LYS A 201 -31.41 1.43 1.80
C LYS A 201 -31.01 1.99 3.15
N LYS A 202 -31.96 1.96 4.09
CA LYS A 202 -31.66 2.18 5.50
C LYS A 202 -30.83 1.01 6.02
N LEU A 203 -29.93 1.30 6.95
CA LEU A 203 -29.17 0.24 7.60
C LEU A 203 -30.08 -0.65 8.45
N PRO A 204 -29.78 -1.95 8.55
CA PRO A 204 -30.39 -2.84 9.54
C PRO A 204 -30.12 -2.35 10.98
N GLU A 205 -31.01 -2.70 11.91
CA GLU A 205 -30.82 -2.39 13.33
C GLU A 205 -29.47 -2.88 13.86
N GLY A 206 -28.82 -2.06 14.68
CA GLY A 206 -27.50 -2.37 15.27
C GLY A 206 -26.30 -2.17 14.35
N LYS A 207 -26.49 -1.81 13.06
CA LYS A 207 -25.39 -1.48 12.14
C LYS A 207 -25.19 0.03 11.99
N SER A 208 -23.94 0.43 11.74
CA SER A 208 -23.56 1.82 11.52
C SER A 208 -22.75 1.96 10.23
N ALA A 209 -23.10 2.95 9.42
CA ALA A 209 -22.37 3.35 8.23
C ALA A 209 -22.48 4.87 8.05
N PRO A 210 -21.57 5.50 7.30
CA PRO A 210 -21.63 6.93 7.02
C PRO A 210 -23.00 7.34 6.45
N GLY A 211 -23.61 8.35 7.05
CA GLY A 211 -24.93 8.81 6.63
C GLY A 211 -26.11 7.92 7.04
N GLY A 212 -25.91 6.82 7.77
CA GLY A 212 -27.01 5.97 8.26
C GLY A 212 -27.76 5.20 7.17
N VAL A 213 -27.20 5.18 5.95
CA VAL A 213 -27.76 4.51 4.77
C VAL A 213 -26.65 3.76 4.06
N GLU A 214 -27.01 2.80 3.22
CA GLU A 214 -26.09 2.11 2.33
C GLU A 214 -26.66 2.01 0.92
N LEU A 215 -25.78 1.99 -0.07
CA LEU A 215 -26.12 1.75 -1.47
C LEU A 215 -25.99 0.25 -1.75
N VAL A 216 -27.11 -0.42 -2.01
CA VAL A 216 -27.09 -1.79 -2.52
C VAL A 216 -26.90 -1.69 -4.04
N VAL A 217 -25.69 -2.03 -4.50
CA VAL A 217 -25.29 -1.85 -5.89
C VAL A 217 -25.94 -2.93 -6.75
N ASP A 218 -26.58 -2.51 -7.85
CA ASP A 218 -27.13 -3.39 -8.88
C ASP A 218 -26.23 -3.45 -10.13
N TYR A 219 -25.48 -2.38 -10.38
CA TYR A 219 -24.53 -2.28 -11.49
C TYR A 219 -23.44 -1.26 -11.17
N TRP A 220 -22.24 -1.45 -11.71
CA TRP A 220 -21.16 -0.47 -11.55
C TRP A 220 -20.17 -0.55 -12.69
N GLU A 221 -19.41 0.54 -12.84
CA GLU A 221 -18.35 0.70 -13.83
C GLU A 221 -17.08 1.21 -13.17
N LEU A 222 -15.95 0.60 -13.53
CA LEU A 222 -14.64 1.14 -13.24
C LEU A 222 -14.25 2.17 -14.30
N LEU A 223 -14.17 3.45 -13.92
CA LEU A 223 -13.74 4.52 -14.84
C LEU A 223 -12.22 4.58 -14.96
N SER A 224 -11.52 4.47 -13.83
CA SER A 224 -10.07 4.47 -13.77
C SER A 224 -9.61 3.80 -12.49
N ASN A 225 -8.70 2.84 -12.59
CA ASN A 225 -8.14 2.17 -11.42
C ASN A 225 -6.96 2.98 -10.84
N ALA A 226 -6.71 2.80 -9.56
CA ALA A 226 -5.49 3.30 -8.92
C ALA A 226 -4.34 2.29 -9.11
N PRO A 227 -3.07 2.75 -9.00
CA PRO A 227 -1.91 1.88 -8.99
C PRO A 227 -2.02 0.76 -7.94
N ALA A 228 -1.31 -0.35 -8.19
CA ALA A 228 -1.32 -1.50 -7.30
C ALA A 228 -0.98 -1.10 -5.85
N GLY A 229 -1.76 -1.62 -4.89
CA GLY A 229 -1.68 -1.32 -3.46
C GLY A 229 -2.26 0.04 -3.03
N GLY A 230 -2.82 0.81 -3.96
CA GLY A 230 -3.65 1.97 -3.66
C GLY A 230 -2.93 3.06 -2.88
N ILE A 231 -3.68 3.76 -2.02
CA ILE A 231 -3.15 4.89 -1.25
C ILE A 231 -2.04 4.49 -0.27
N ASP A 232 -2.13 3.30 0.33
CA ASP A 232 -1.22 2.83 1.38
C ASP A 232 0.18 2.54 0.85
N ASN A 233 0.32 2.26 -0.45
CA ASN A 233 1.62 2.12 -1.11
C ASN A 233 2.37 3.44 -1.28
N VAL A 234 1.67 4.58 -1.22
CA VAL A 234 2.29 5.92 -1.35
C VAL A 234 2.37 6.61 0.00
N LEU A 235 1.32 6.48 0.81
CA LEU A 235 1.15 7.14 2.10
C LEU A 235 0.80 6.11 3.17
N ASN A 236 1.82 5.45 3.72
CA ASN A 236 1.64 4.56 4.87
C ASN A 236 1.61 5.34 6.20
N GLU A 237 1.26 4.66 7.29
CA GLU A 237 1.16 5.26 8.64
C GLU A 237 2.51 5.74 9.18
N GLU A 238 3.61 5.23 8.64
CA GLU A 238 4.99 5.55 9.04
C GLU A 238 5.61 6.68 8.19
N ALA A 239 4.85 7.26 7.26
CA ALA A 239 5.35 8.26 6.33
C ALA A 239 5.82 9.53 7.05
N GLY A 240 7.07 9.93 6.78
CA GLY A 240 7.66 11.14 7.33
C GLY A 240 7.03 12.43 6.77
N VAL A 241 7.31 13.55 7.43
CA VAL A 241 6.77 14.87 7.06
C VAL A 241 7.08 15.25 5.60
N GLU A 242 8.30 14.97 5.14
CA GLU A 242 8.73 15.26 3.76
C GLU A 242 7.86 14.52 2.74
N THR A 243 7.70 13.20 2.89
CA THR A 243 6.84 12.39 2.02
C THR A 243 5.38 12.88 2.02
N LEU A 244 4.86 13.29 3.18
CA LEU A 244 3.52 13.86 3.30
C LEU A 244 3.38 15.20 2.57
N MET A 245 4.44 16.01 2.52
CA MET A 245 4.44 17.30 1.81
C MET A 245 4.60 17.11 0.29
N ASP A 246 5.49 16.23 -0.15
CA ASP A 246 5.66 15.91 -1.58
C ASP A 246 4.37 15.32 -2.17
N ASN A 247 3.70 14.47 -1.39
CA ASN A 247 2.45 13.84 -1.79
C ASN A 247 1.22 14.55 -1.22
N ARG A 248 1.32 15.86 -0.91
CA ARG A 248 0.22 16.60 -0.26
C ARG A 248 -1.09 16.54 -1.03
N HIS A 249 -1.02 16.48 -2.36
CA HIS A 249 -2.16 16.32 -3.27
C HIS A 249 -2.97 15.02 -3.03
N LEU A 250 -2.34 13.97 -2.47
CA LEU A 250 -3.01 12.76 -2.00
C LEU A 250 -3.43 12.90 -0.54
N VAL A 251 -2.58 13.48 0.32
CA VAL A 251 -2.89 13.63 1.76
C VAL A 251 -4.20 14.40 1.97
N ILE A 252 -4.43 15.48 1.22
CA ILE A 252 -5.65 16.29 1.34
C ILE A 252 -6.93 15.55 0.95
N ARG A 253 -6.84 14.36 0.35
CA ARG A 253 -7.97 13.48 0.04
C ARG A 253 -8.39 12.62 1.25
N GLY A 254 -7.48 12.43 2.21
CA GLY A 254 -7.73 11.72 3.46
C GLY A 254 -8.76 12.43 4.34
N GLU A 255 -9.37 11.68 5.27
CA GLU A 255 -10.48 12.19 6.08
C GLU A 255 -10.08 13.40 6.94
N ASN A 256 -8.94 13.34 7.61
CA ASN A 256 -8.53 14.39 8.55
C ASN A 256 -8.10 15.66 7.82
N ALA A 257 -7.20 15.55 6.84
CA ALA A 257 -6.70 16.71 6.11
C ALA A 257 -7.82 17.41 5.31
N SER A 258 -8.73 16.65 4.67
CA SER A 258 -9.87 17.25 3.97
C SER A 258 -10.82 17.99 4.92
N ARG A 259 -11.09 17.45 6.12
CA ARG A 259 -11.91 18.13 7.15
C ARG A 259 -11.24 19.41 7.64
N ILE A 260 -9.92 19.40 7.87
CA ILE A 260 -9.16 20.60 8.27
C ILE A 260 -9.27 21.70 7.22
N LEU A 261 -9.17 21.37 5.93
CA LEU A 261 -9.33 22.37 4.86
C LEU A 261 -10.73 22.98 4.82
N ARG A 262 -11.78 22.19 5.10
CA ARG A 262 -13.15 22.71 5.21
C ARG A 262 -13.33 23.62 6.42
N ILE A 263 -12.76 23.25 7.56
CA ILE A 263 -12.77 24.09 8.77
C ILE A 263 -12.07 25.42 8.45
N ARG A 264 -10.91 25.39 7.81
CA ARG A 264 -10.21 26.61 7.38
C ARG A 264 -11.11 27.50 6.50
N ALA A 265 -11.81 26.92 5.52
CA ALA A 265 -12.75 27.67 4.69
C ALA A 265 -13.90 28.29 5.50
N ALA A 266 -14.50 27.53 6.41
CA ALA A 266 -15.59 28.00 7.28
C ALA A 266 -15.13 29.11 8.24
N VAL A 267 -13.92 29.00 8.80
CA VAL A 267 -13.32 30.02 9.66
C VAL A 267 -13.12 31.31 8.89
N THR A 268 -12.50 31.26 7.71
CA THR A 268 -12.30 32.44 6.85
C THR A 268 -13.63 33.09 6.47
N GLN A 269 -14.64 32.29 6.10
CA GLN A 269 -15.98 32.80 5.80
C GLN A 269 -16.62 33.48 7.02
N SER A 270 -16.46 32.91 8.21
CA SER A 270 -17.00 33.47 9.45
C SER A 270 -16.35 34.81 9.81
N PHE A 271 -15.04 34.94 9.65
CA PHE A 271 -14.33 36.21 9.85
C PHE A 271 -14.86 37.30 8.91
N ARG A 272 -15.01 36.99 7.61
CA ARG A 272 -15.57 37.91 6.62
C ARG A 272 -17.00 38.33 6.97
N ALA A 273 -17.85 37.36 7.31
CA ALA A 273 -19.24 37.62 7.69
C ALA A 273 -19.35 38.52 8.93
N TYR A 274 -18.49 38.29 9.93
CA TYR A 274 -18.43 39.12 11.15
C TYR A 274 -18.08 40.57 10.82
N PHE A 275 -16.99 40.84 10.12
CA PHE A 275 -16.58 42.21 9.79
C PHE A 275 -17.57 42.92 8.87
N LEU A 276 -18.16 42.19 7.92
CA LEU A 276 -19.24 42.72 7.08
C LEU A 276 -20.45 43.13 7.92
N SER A 277 -20.84 42.33 8.93
CA SER A 277 -21.94 42.65 9.84
C SER A 277 -21.67 43.95 10.64
N LYS A 278 -20.40 44.25 10.88
CA LYS A 278 -19.92 45.48 11.54
C LYS A 278 -19.65 46.63 10.56
N LYS A 279 -20.07 46.50 9.29
CA LYS A 279 -19.91 47.52 8.24
C LYS A 279 -18.45 47.86 7.88
N TYR A 280 -17.51 46.94 8.13
CA TYR A 280 -16.16 47.06 7.61
C TYR A 280 -16.14 46.70 6.12
N THR A 281 -15.24 47.36 5.38
CA THR A 281 -14.98 47.09 3.96
C THR A 281 -13.70 46.26 3.82
N GLU A 282 -13.79 45.12 3.13
CA GLU A 282 -12.60 44.32 2.77
C GLU A 282 -11.78 45.07 1.71
N VAL A 283 -10.47 45.18 1.93
CA VAL A 283 -9.52 45.80 1.01
C VAL A 283 -8.36 44.84 0.73
N PHE A 284 -7.74 44.95 -0.44
CA PHE A 284 -6.64 44.09 -0.89
C PHE A 284 -5.36 44.92 -1.08
N PRO A 285 -4.55 45.12 -0.03
CA PRO A 285 -3.30 45.88 -0.13
C PRO A 285 -2.25 45.14 -0.97
N PRO A 286 -1.26 45.85 -1.55
CA PRO A 286 -0.20 45.23 -2.32
C PRO A 286 0.66 44.32 -1.44
N THR A 287 0.98 43.12 -1.92
CA THR A 287 1.86 42.15 -1.23
C THR A 287 3.32 42.24 -1.68
N LEU A 288 3.58 42.87 -2.83
CA LEU A 288 4.92 43.19 -3.31
C LEU A 288 5.21 44.67 -2.99
N VAL A 289 6.28 44.93 -2.26
CA VAL A 289 6.64 46.27 -1.79
C VAL A 289 8.10 46.56 -2.09
N GLN A 290 8.41 47.79 -2.48
CA GLN A 290 9.79 48.25 -2.70
C GLN A 290 10.48 48.66 -1.41
N THR A 291 9.70 49.11 -0.42
CA THR A 291 10.20 49.65 0.85
C THR A 291 9.86 48.72 2.01
N GLN A 292 10.80 48.61 2.96
CA GLN A 292 10.56 47.90 4.20
C GLN A 292 9.45 48.56 5.01
N VAL A 293 8.48 47.75 5.47
CA VAL A 293 7.39 48.19 6.33
C VAL A 293 7.82 48.01 7.79
N GLU A 294 8.05 49.14 8.48
CA GLU A 294 8.59 49.24 9.85
C GLU A 294 10.01 48.63 10.02
N GLY A 295 10.94 49.45 10.50
CA GLY A 295 12.38 49.17 10.46
C GLY A 295 12.78 47.86 11.16
N GLY A 296 13.63 47.06 10.50
CA GLY A 296 14.25 45.87 11.08
C GLY A 296 13.72 44.51 10.57
N SER A 297 12.82 44.49 9.59
CA SER A 297 12.21 43.26 9.06
C SER A 297 13.01 42.64 7.89
N THR A 298 13.44 41.38 7.99
CA THR A 298 14.03 40.66 6.85
C THR A 298 12.95 40.32 5.81
N LEU A 299 13.13 40.76 4.56
CA LEU A 299 12.19 40.50 3.44
C LEU A 299 12.76 39.46 2.47
N PHE A 300 11.87 38.73 1.77
CA PHE A 300 12.26 37.89 0.65
C PHE A 300 12.62 38.77 -0.57
N GLY A 301 13.82 38.57 -1.12
CA GLY A 301 14.23 39.19 -2.38
C GLY A 301 13.51 38.56 -3.58
N LEU A 302 13.25 39.37 -4.60
CA LEU A 302 12.63 38.99 -5.87
C LEU A 302 13.32 39.80 -6.97
N ASP A 303 13.75 39.13 -8.05
CA ASP A 303 14.34 39.75 -9.25
C ASP A 303 13.27 40.00 -10.34
#